data_AF-A0A935LA15-F1
#
_entry.id   AF-A0A935LA15-F1
#
_cell.length_a   1.000
_cell.length_b   1.000
_cell.length_c   1.000
_cell.angle_alpha   90.00
_cell.angle_beta   90.00
_cell.angle_gamma   90.00
#
_symmetry.space_group_name_H-M   'P 1'
#
loop_
_entity.id
_entity.type
_entity.pdbx_description
1 polymer ?
#
loop_
_entity_poly.entity_id
_entity_poly.type
_entity_poly.pdbx_seq_one_letter_code
_entity_poly.pdbx_strand_id
1 'polypeptide(L)'
;MLESDWTKPGGTLSHKNACKEFNLTEDEVFAAMKSGKLQCRQQWAHGNPYFKLFRTEVEALALALRGAEGLKEQEMAHKLKTVNTEINSLKRKLITLEKQRMELIRAQEKG
;
A
#
# COMPACT_ATOMS: atom_id res chain seq x y z
N MET A 1 11.03 -8.17 18.20
CA MET A 1 11.24 -7.97 16.75
C MET A 1 12.70 -7.70 16.51
N LEU A 2 13.24 -8.24 15.42
CA LEU A 2 14.64 -8.12 15.05
C LEU A 2 14.82 -6.94 14.08
N GLU A 3 16.04 -6.38 14.02
CA GLU A 3 16.41 -5.31 13.08
C GLU A 3 16.05 -5.69 11.62
N SER A 4 16.19 -6.96 11.28
CA SER A 4 15.87 -7.54 9.97
C SER A 4 14.39 -7.52 9.61
N ASP A 5 13.48 -7.43 10.59
CA ASP A 5 12.04 -7.38 10.33
C ASP A 5 11.66 -6.04 9.67
N TRP A 6 12.42 -4.97 9.92
CA TRP A 6 12.18 -3.65 9.35
C TRP A 6 12.48 -3.58 7.84
N THR A 7 13.35 -4.44 7.33
CA THR A 7 13.76 -4.47 5.92
C THR A 7 13.05 -5.54 5.10
N LYS A 8 12.28 -6.41 5.75
CA LYS A 8 11.52 -7.47 5.09
C LYS A 8 10.46 -6.86 4.14
N PRO A 9 10.45 -7.25 2.85
CA PRO A 9 9.41 -6.84 1.91
C PRO A 9 8.02 -7.17 2.46
N GLY A 10 7.13 -6.16 2.50
CA GLY A 10 5.76 -6.31 3.01
C GLY A 10 5.63 -6.48 4.52
N GLY A 11 6.72 -6.52 5.29
CA GLY A 11 6.70 -6.61 6.76
C GLY A 11 6.40 -5.28 7.45
N THR A 12 6.51 -4.17 6.72
CA THR A 12 6.35 -2.80 7.24
C THR A 12 5.58 -1.92 6.26
N LEU A 13 4.98 -0.86 6.78
CA LEU A 13 4.25 0.15 6.01
C LEU A 13 4.36 1.53 6.68
N SER A 14 4.02 2.59 5.95
CA SER A 14 3.96 3.93 6.53
C SER A 14 2.70 4.12 7.37
N HIS A 15 2.70 5.03 8.35
CA HIS A 15 1.48 5.38 9.12
C HIS A 15 0.30 5.79 8.20
N LYS A 16 0.57 6.50 7.11
CA LYS A 16 -0.46 6.88 6.13
C LYS A 16 -1.04 5.67 5.39
N ASN A 17 -0.18 4.70 5.04
CA ASN A 17 -0.66 3.46 4.45
C ASN A 17 -1.40 2.60 5.46
N ALA A 18 -0.98 2.58 6.74
CA ALA A 18 -1.68 1.89 7.80
C ALA A 18 -3.12 2.42 7.95
N CYS A 19 -3.30 3.73 7.93
CA CYS A 19 -4.62 4.35 7.95
C CYS A 19 -5.49 3.91 6.75
N LYS A 20 -4.91 3.89 5.55
CA LYS A 20 -5.62 3.53 4.31
C LYS A 20 -5.93 2.03 4.19
N GLU A 21 -5.01 1.18 4.62
CA GLU A 21 -5.10 -0.28 4.49
C GLU A 21 -5.98 -0.89 5.57
N PHE A 22 -5.91 -0.38 6.79
CA PHE A 22 -6.56 -0.96 7.97
C PHE A 22 -7.70 -0.10 8.51
N ASN A 23 -8.12 0.91 7.73
CA ASN A 23 -9.15 1.87 8.08
C ASN A 23 -8.95 2.45 9.48
N LEU A 24 -7.71 2.77 9.82
CA LEU A 24 -7.35 3.45 11.06
C LEU A 24 -7.31 4.96 10.82
N THR A 25 -7.64 5.73 11.84
CA THR A 25 -7.41 7.17 11.87
C THR A 25 -5.95 7.45 12.23
N GLU A 26 -5.43 8.60 11.81
CA GLU A 26 -4.08 9.02 12.22
C GLU A 26 -3.98 9.13 13.75
N ASP A 27 -5.04 9.59 14.42
CA ASP A 27 -5.09 9.69 15.89
C ASP A 27 -4.99 8.32 16.58
N GLU A 28 -5.71 7.30 16.10
CA GLU A 28 -5.61 5.93 16.62
C GLU A 28 -4.18 5.38 16.47
N VAL A 29 -3.54 5.62 15.32
CA VAL A 29 -2.16 5.21 15.06
C VAL A 29 -1.18 5.96 15.97
N PHE A 30 -1.31 7.28 16.10
CA PHE A 30 -0.44 8.07 16.96
C PHE A 30 -0.63 7.75 18.44
N ALA A 31 -1.85 7.49 18.89
CA ALA A 31 -2.14 7.03 20.25
C ALA A 31 -1.49 5.66 20.51
N ALA A 32 -1.56 4.74 19.56
CA ALA A 32 -0.92 3.44 19.66
C ALA A 32 0.61 3.52 19.65
N MET A 33 1.20 4.45 18.87
CA MET A 33 2.64 4.75 18.93
C MET A 33 3.04 5.31 20.30
N LYS A 34 2.30 6.31 20.82
CA LYS A 34 2.58 6.94 22.13
C LYS A 34 2.45 5.95 23.30
N SER A 35 1.53 5.00 23.20
CA SER A 35 1.35 3.95 24.20
C SER A 35 2.32 2.77 24.04
N GLY A 36 3.19 2.78 23.04
CA GLY A 36 4.14 1.70 22.76
C GLY A 36 3.52 0.44 22.17
N LYS A 37 2.25 0.47 21.76
CA LYS A 37 1.56 -0.63 21.07
C LYS A 37 2.00 -0.81 19.62
N LEU A 38 2.50 0.27 19.01
CA LEU A 38 3.13 0.25 17.70
C LEU A 38 4.58 0.67 17.83
N GLN A 39 5.50 -0.16 17.38
CA GLN A 39 6.86 0.27 17.15
C GLN A 39 6.90 1.13 15.90
N CYS A 40 7.63 2.23 15.98
CA CYS A 40 7.77 3.17 14.89
C CYS A 40 9.23 3.58 14.68
N ARG A 41 9.61 3.78 13.42
CA ARG A 41 10.85 4.44 13.04
C ARG A 41 10.54 5.61 12.13
N GLN A 42 11.07 6.78 12.45
CA GLN A 42 11.00 7.92 11.54
C GLN A 42 11.92 7.67 10.35
N GLN A 43 11.39 7.88 9.14
CA GLN A 43 12.11 7.83 7.88
C GLN A 43 11.76 9.05 7.03
N TRP A 44 12.49 9.22 5.93
CA TRP A 44 12.32 10.34 5.02
C TRP A 44 12.11 9.79 3.60
N ALA A 45 11.07 10.29 2.93
CA ALA A 45 10.82 10.02 1.52
C ALA A 45 10.67 11.36 0.80
N HIS A 46 11.53 11.61 -0.19
CA HIS A 46 11.51 12.84 -1.01
C HIS A 46 11.44 14.14 -0.17
N GLY A 47 12.15 14.19 0.96
CA GLY A 47 12.17 15.35 1.87
C GLY A 47 11.01 15.42 2.87
N ASN A 48 10.04 14.50 2.81
CA ASN A 48 8.94 14.43 3.77
C ASN A 48 9.18 13.34 4.83
N PRO A 49 9.11 13.68 6.13
CA PRO A 49 9.21 12.69 7.18
C PRO A 49 7.94 11.81 7.23
N TYR A 50 8.11 10.54 7.54
CA TYR A 50 7.02 9.62 7.82
C TYR A 50 7.44 8.58 8.86
N PHE A 51 6.46 8.08 9.61
CA PHE A 51 6.68 6.92 10.47
C PHE A 51 6.47 5.62 9.69
N LYS A 52 7.46 4.74 9.77
CA LYS A 52 7.41 3.35 9.35
C LYS A 52 6.98 2.50 10.55
N LEU A 53 6.04 1.60 10.31
CA LEU A 53 5.36 0.75 11.31
C LEU A 53 5.42 -0.71 10.87
N PHE A 54 5.34 -1.64 11.82
CA PHE A 54 5.19 -3.06 11.50
C PHE A 54 3.76 -3.38 11.10
N ARG A 55 3.62 -4.13 10.00
CA ARG A 55 2.29 -4.52 9.51
C ARG A 55 1.54 -5.39 10.51
N THR A 56 2.23 -6.32 11.16
CA THR A 56 1.65 -7.24 12.15
C THR A 56 1.10 -6.51 13.38
N GLU A 57 1.77 -5.46 13.86
CA GLU A 57 1.27 -4.67 14.99
C GLU A 57 0.09 -3.80 14.60
N VAL A 58 0.12 -3.22 13.40
CA VAL A 58 -1.01 -2.46 12.85
C VAL A 58 -2.23 -3.36 12.66
N GLU A 59 -2.04 -4.58 12.17
CA GLU A 59 -3.09 -5.58 12.02
C GLU A 59 -3.69 -5.98 13.38
N ALA A 60 -2.84 -6.23 14.38
CA ALA A 60 -3.27 -6.51 15.75
C ALA A 60 -4.03 -5.33 16.38
N LEU A 61 -3.59 -4.09 16.13
CA LEU A 61 -4.29 -2.88 16.58
C LEU A 61 -5.67 -2.75 15.93
N ALA A 62 -5.75 -2.94 14.61
CA ALA A 62 -7.01 -2.87 13.88
C ALA A 62 -7.97 -3.99 14.31
N LEU A 63 -7.46 -5.19 14.55
CA LEU A 63 -8.22 -6.30 15.11
C LEU A 63 -8.77 -5.97 16.51
N ALA A 64 -7.95 -5.35 17.37
CA ALA A 64 -8.36 -4.96 18.71
C ALA A 64 -9.42 -3.84 18.72
N LEU A 65 -9.36 -2.90 17.77
CA LEU A 65 -10.27 -1.76 17.69
C LEU A 65 -11.59 -2.08 16.97
N ARG A 66 -11.55 -2.90 15.91
CA ARG A 66 -12.71 -3.14 15.03
C ARG A 66 -13.18 -4.60 14.95
N GLY A 67 -12.46 -5.55 15.56
CA GLY A 67 -12.80 -6.97 15.52
C GLY A 67 -12.43 -7.64 14.19
N ALA A 68 -12.57 -8.98 14.15
CA ALA A 68 -12.05 -9.82 13.07
C ALA A 68 -12.85 -9.73 11.76
N GLU A 69 -14.16 -9.48 11.83
CA GLU A 69 -15.00 -9.45 10.62
C GLU A 69 -14.77 -8.19 9.79
N GLY A 70 -14.74 -7.01 10.45
CA GLY A 70 -14.48 -5.74 9.76
C GLY A 70 -13.09 -5.66 9.14
N LEU A 71 -12.10 -6.35 9.73
CA LEU A 71 -10.74 -6.41 9.22
C LEU A 71 -10.64 -7.20 7.91
N LYS A 72 -11.32 -8.37 7.83
CA LYS A 72 -11.29 -9.22 6.63
C LYS A 72 -11.97 -8.56 5.42
N GLU A 73 -13.11 -7.93 5.64
CA GLU A 73 -13.82 -7.21 4.58
C GLU A 73 -12.97 -6.05 4.04
N GLN A 74 -12.29 -5.32 4.92
CA GLN A 74 -11.40 -4.22 4.56
C GLN A 74 -10.14 -4.69 3.84
N GLU A 75 -9.51 -5.76 4.31
CA GLU A 75 -8.35 -6.35 3.65
C GLU A 75 -8.72 -6.80 2.23
N MET A 76 -9.89 -7.42 2.05
CA MET A 76 -10.41 -7.81 0.75
C MET A 76 -10.71 -6.60 -0.14
N ALA A 77 -11.35 -5.55 0.39
CA ALA A 77 -11.61 -4.32 -0.36
C ALA A 77 -10.30 -3.65 -0.81
N HIS A 78 -9.27 -3.62 0.05
CA HIS A 78 -7.96 -3.07 -0.29
C HIS A 78 -7.27 -3.91 -1.38
N LYS A 79 -7.23 -5.23 -1.24
CA LYS A 79 -6.68 -6.15 -2.25
C LYS A 79 -7.38 -5.95 -3.60
N LEU A 80 -8.71 -5.87 -3.59
CA LEU A 80 -9.51 -5.65 -4.80
C LEU A 80 -9.21 -4.29 -5.45
N LYS A 81 -9.06 -3.22 -4.66
CA LYS A 81 -8.65 -1.90 -5.17
C LYS A 81 -7.26 -1.92 -5.81
N THR A 82 -6.31 -2.63 -5.19
CA THR A 82 -4.95 -2.78 -5.71
C THR A 82 -4.96 -3.52 -7.05
N VAL A 83 -5.64 -4.67 -7.12
CA VAL A 83 -5.80 -5.46 -8.35
C VAL A 83 -6.48 -4.62 -9.45
N ASN A 84 -7.55 -3.89 -9.13
CA ASN A 84 -8.23 -3.03 -10.10
C ASN A 84 -7.32 -1.90 -10.63
N THR A 85 -6.51 -1.32 -9.76
CA THR A 85 -5.55 -0.26 -10.16
C THR A 85 -4.51 -0.81 -11.12
N GLU A 86 -4.01 -2.01 -10.86
CA GLU A 86 -3.04 -2.71 -11.71
C GLU A 86 -3.64 -3.08 -13.07
N ILE A 87 -4.86 -3.65 -13.09
CA ILE A 87 -5.61 -3.93 -14.31
C ILE A 87 -5.75 -2.66 -15.16
N ASN A 88 -6.15 -1.55 -14.56
CA ASN A 88 -6.33 -0.29 -15.28
C ASN A 88 -5.00 0.29 -15.79
N SER A 89 -3.90 0.10 -15.05
CA SER A 89 -2.57 0.47 -15.51
C SER A 89 -2.14 -0.35 -16.73
N LEU A 90 -2.34 -1.66 -16.70
CA LEU A 90 -2.03 -2.55 -17.81
C LEU A 90 -2.89 -2.25 -19.04
N LYS A 91 -4.19 -1.97 -18.88
CA LYS A 91 -5.06 -1.54 -19.99
C LYS A 91 -4.54 -0.27 -20.67
N ARG A 92 -4.10 0.74 -19.90
CA ARG A 92 -3.51 1.96 -20.49
C ARG A 92 -2.23 1.65 -21.27
N LYS A 93 -1.36 0.80 -20.72
CA LYS A 93 -0.15 0.36 -21.42
C LYS A 93 -0.48 -0.38 -22.72
N LEU A 94 -1.50 -1.24 -22.70
CA LEU A 94 -1.95 -1.98 -23.87
C LEU A 94 -2.40 -1.02 -24.99
N ILE A 95 -3.25 -0.05 -24.68
CA ILE A 95 -3.71 0.96 -25.66
C ILE A 95 -2.53 1.71 -26.29
N THR A 96 -1.54 2.11 -25.49
CA THR A 96 -0.33 2.77 -25.99
C THR A 96 0.45 1.87 -26.96
N LEU A 97 0.64 0.60 -26.61
CA LEU A 97 1.36 -0.36 -27.45
C LEU A 97 0.60 -0.68 -28.74
N GLU A 98 -0.72 -0.80 -28.69
CA GLU A 98 -1.58 -0.98 -29.86
C GLU A 98 -1.48 0.20 -30.83
N LYS A 99 -1.48 1.43 -30.30
CA LYS A 99 -1.28 2.65 -31.11
C LYS A 99 0.10 2.63 -31.79
N GLN A 100 1.16 2.36 -31.02
CA GLN A 100 2.52 2.27 -31.56
C GLN A 100 2.63 1.20 -32.65
N ARG A 101 2.02 0.03 -32.45
CA ARG A 101 1.98 -1.04 -33.44
C ARG A 101 1.28 -0.58 -34.74
N MET A 102 0.15 0.11 -34.65
CA MET A 102 -0.54 0.62 -35.84
C MET A 102 0.29 1.65 -36.61
N GLU A 103 0.99 2.53 -35.91
CA GLU A 103 1.89 3.51 -36.52
C GLU A 103 3.03 2.82 -37.28
N LEU A 104 3.62 1.77 -36.70
CA LEU A 104 4.67 0.99 -37.35
C LEU A 104 4.16 0.22 -38.59
N ILE A 105 2.97 -0.39 -38.51
CA ILE A 105 2.36 -1.06 -39.68
C ILE A 105 2.15 -0.07 -40.82
N ARG A 106 1.59 1.13 -40.53
CA ARG A 106 1.39 2.18 -41.53
C ARG A 106 2.69 2.70 -42.13
N ALA A 107 3.78 2.73 -41.35
CA ALA A 107 5.08 3.13 -41.85
C ALA A 107 5.68 2.04 -42.77
N GLN A 108 5.47 0.77 -42.45
CA GLN A 108 5.92 -0.37 -43.24
C GLN A 108 5.17 -0.51 -44.58
N GLU A 109 3.89 -0.15 -44.64
CA GLU A 109 3.09 -0.17 -45.87
C GLU A 109 3.41 0.99 -46.84
N LYS A 110 4.14 2.02 -46.39
CA LYS A 110 4.49 3.21 -47.18
C LYS A 110 5.93 3.21 -47.73
N GLY A 111 6.75 2.26 -47.33
CA GLY A 111 8.11 2.03 -47.84
C GLY A 111 8.12 0.90 -48.85
#